data_AF-A0A376S9W9-F1
#
_entry.id   AF-A0A376S9W9-F1
#
_cell.length_a   1.000
_cell.length_b   1.000
_cell.length_c   1.000
_cell.angle_alpha   90.00
_cell.angle_beta   90.00
_cell.angle_gamma   90.00
#
_symmetry.space_group_name_H-M   'P 1'
#
loop_
_entity.id
_entity.type
_entity.pdbx_description
1 polymer ?
#
loop_
_entity_poly.entity_id
_entity_poly.type
_entity_poly.pdbx_seq_one_letter_code
_entity_poly.pdbx_strand_id
1 'polypeptide(L)'
;MWAMSDRGIPRSYRTMEGFGIHTFRLINAEGKATFVRFHWKPLAGKASLVWDEAQKLTGRDPDFHRRELWEAIEAGDFPEYELGFQLIPEEDEFKFDFDLLDPTKLIPEELVPVQRVGKMVLNRNPDNFFAENEQAAFHPGHIVPGLDFTNDPLLQGRLFSYTDTQISRLGGPNFHEIPINRPTCPYHNFQRDGMHRMGIDTNPANYEPNSINDNWPRETPPGPKRGGFESYQERVEGNKVRERSPSFGEYYSHPRLFWLSQTPFEQRHIVDGFSFELSKVVRPYIRERVVDQLAHIDLTLAQAVAKNLGIELTDDQLNITPPPDVNGLKKDPSLSLYAIPDGDVKGRVVAILLNDEVRSADLLAILKALKAKGVHAKLLYSRMGEVTADDGTVLPIAATFAGAPSLTVDAVIVPCGNIADIADNGDANYYLMEAYKHLKPIALAGDARKFKATIKVADQGEEGIVEADSADGSFMDELLTLMAAHRMWSRIPKIDKIPA
;
A
#
# COMPACT_ATOMS: atom_id res chain seq x y z
N MET A 1 12.28 7.91 -5.55
CA MET A 1 12.56 7.33 -4.22
C MET A 1 11.42 6.42 -3.76
N TRP A 2 10.32 6.94 -3.22
CA TRP A 2 9.19 6.12 -2.72
C TRP A 2 8.69 5.07 -3.71
N ALA A 3 8.40 5.44 -4.96
CA ALA A 3 7.94 4.49 -5.97
C ALA A 3 8.98 3.41 -6.36
N MET A 4 10.28 3.70 -6.17
CA MET A 4 11.36 2.76 -6.48
C MET A 4 11.68 1.85 -5.28
N SER A 5 11.14 2.14 -4.09
CA SER A 5 11.20 1.22 -2.96
C SER A 5 10.03 0.24 -3.02
N ASP A 6 10.03 -0.73 -2.10
CA ASP A 6 8.94 -1.70 -1.99
C ASP A 6 7.58 -1.05 -1.68
N ARG A 7 7.54 0.24 -1.29
CA ARG A 7 6.30 1.02 -1.19
C ARG A 7 5.51 1.03 -2.51
N GLY A 8 6.20 0.91 -3.65
CA GLY A 8 5.59 0.84 -4.98
C GLY A 8 4.90 -0.49 -5.31
N ILE A 9 5.12 -1.53 -4.49
CA ILE A 9 4.63 -2.90 -4.72
C ILE A 9 4.01 -3.48 -3.44
N PRO A 10 2.95 -2.88 -2.89
CA PRO A 10 2.33 -3.33 -1.64
C PRO A 10 1.88 -4.80 -1.74
N ARG A 11 1.86 -5.51 -0.61
CA ARG A 11 1.40 -6.91 -0.53
C ARG A 11 -0.13 -7.01 -0.66
N SER A 12 -0.82 -6.00 -0.14
CA SER A 12 -2.27 -5.86 -0.18
C SER A 12 -2.61 -4.39 0.03
N TYR A 13 -3.79 -3.94 -0.43
CA TYR A 13 -4.34 -2.65 -0.01
C TYR A 13 -4.48 -2.55 1.52
N ARG A 14 -4.66 -3.68 2.22
CA ARG A 14 -4.75 -3.76 3.68
C ARG A 14 -3.44 -3.43 4.39
N THR A 15 -2.30 -3.54 3.72
CA THR A 15 -0.96 -3.46 4.32
C THR A 15 -0.17 -2.24 3.83
N MET A 16 -0.86 -1.19 3.39
CA MET A 16 -0.27 0.07 2.96
C MET A 16 -0.84 1.25 3.75
N GLU A 17 -0.01 2.26 3.97
CA GLU A 17 -0.43 3.54 4.53
C GLU A 17 -1.16 4.38 3.47
N GLY A 18 -2.02 5.29 3.92
CA GLY A 18 -2.67 6.28 3.08
C GLY A 18 -2.37 7.70 3.55
N PHE A 19 -2.28 8.65 2.60
CA PHE A 19 -1.93 10.03 2.89
C PHE A 19 -2.83 10.98 2.10
N GLY A 20 -3.29 12.05 2.74
CA GLY A 20 -3.93 13.18 2.04
C GLY A 20 -2.93 14.00 1.21
N ILE A 21 -1.63 13.84 1.51
CA ILE A 21 -0.46 14.56 0.96
C ILE A 21 -0.48 16.04 1.29
N HIS A 22 -1.49 16.77 0.82
CA HIS A 22 -1.62 18.21 0.98
C HIS A 22 -1.86 18.59 2.43
N THR A 23 -1.38 19.77 2.79
CA THR A 23 -1.80 20.45 4.01
C THR A 23 -3.18 21.06 3.76
N PHE A 24 -4.16 20.71 4.60
CA PHE A 24 -5.51 21.31 4.65
C PHE A 24 -5.64 22.16 5.93
N ARG A 25 -6.82 22.73 6.17
CA ARG A 25 -7.18 23.38 7.43
C ARG A 25 -8.32 22.66 8.13
N LEU A 26 -8.22 22.59 9.46
CA LEU A 26 -9.35 22.39 10.37
C LEU A 26 -9.79 23.74 10.90
N ILE A 27 -11.08 24.04 10.83
CA ILE A 27 -11.68 25.28 11.33
C ILE A 27 -12.61 24.94 12.50
N ASN A 28 -12.31 25.46 13.69
CA ASN A 28 -13.18 25.25 14.85
C ASN A 28 -14.33 26.26 14.92
N ALA A 29 -15.20 26.13 15.93
CA ALA A 29 -16.37 26.99 16.08
C ALA A 29 -16.02 28.46 16.40
N GLU A 30 -14.83 28.71 16.93
CA GLU A 30 -14.28 30.03 17.20
C GLU A 30 -13.60 30.66 15.97
N GLY A 31 -13.60 29.96 14.82
CA GLY A 31 -12.95 30.41 13.59
C GLY A 31 -11.44 30.24 13.56
N LYS A 32 -10.85 29.54 14.54
CA LYS A 32 -9.41 29.25 14.58
C LYS A 32 -9.08 28.18 13.54
N ALA A 33 -8.09 28.49 12.69
CA ALA A 33 -7.51 27.54 11.76
C ALA A 33 -6.37 26.72 12.42
N THR A 34 -6.25 25.46 12.01
CA THR A 34 -5.11 24.59 12.32
C THR A 34 -4.76 23.81 11.07
N PHE A 35 -3.50 23.84 10.65
CA PHE A 35 -3.05 23.06 9.50
C PHE A 35 -3.10 21.58 9.82
N VAL A 36 -3.52 20.78 8.84
CA VAL A 36 -3.65 19.32 9.00
C VAL A 36 -3.14 18.56 7.78
N ARG A 37 -2.40 17.48 8.02
CA ARG A 37 -2.20 16.41 7.04
C ARG A 37 -2.89 15.13 7.51
N PHE A 38 -3.61 14.50 6.60
CA PHE A 38 -4.39 13.28 6.86
C PHE A 38 -3.56 12.01 6.63
N HIS A 39 -3.68 11.06 7.54
CA HIS A 39 -3.01 9.76 7.50
C HIS A 39 -4.01 8.63 7.71
N TRP A 40 -3.78 7.52 7.02
CA TRP A 40 -4.40 6.23 7.29
C TRP A 40 -3.31 5.24 7.68
N LYS A 41 -3.36 4.74 8.91
CA LYS A 41 -2.45 3.70 9.42
C LYS A 41 -3.15 2.33 9.34
N PRO A 42 -2.61 1.35 8.58
CA PRO A 42 -3.24 0.04 8.44
C PRO A 42 -3.11 -0.76 9.73
N LEU A 43 -4.21 -1.36 10.21
CA LEU A 43 -4.15 -2.23 11.39
C LEU A 43 -3.35 -3.52 11.10
N ALA A 44 -3.37 -3.99 9.85
CA ALA A 44 -2.63 -5.17 9.40
C ALA A 44 -1.10 -4.95 9.28
N GLY A 45 -0.61 -3.75 9.61
CA GLY A 45 0.79 -3.36 9.47
C GLY A 45 1.20 -3.06 8.04
N LYS A 46 2.48 -2.74 7.85
CA LYS A 46 3.08 -2.38 6.57
C LYS A 46 3.76 -3.60 5.95
N ALA A 47 3.38 -3.96 4.73
CA ALA A 47 4.00 -5.07 4.01
C ALA A 47 3.92 -4.91 2.49
N SER A 48 4.99 -5.32 1.83
CA SER A 48 5.17 -5.22 0.38
C SER A 48 5.76 -6.48 -0.23
N LEU A 49 5.46 -6.71 -1.50
CA LEU A 49 6.12 -7.74 -2.31
C LEU A 49 7.58 -7.37 -2.58
N VAL A 50 8.33 -8.31 -3.16
CA VAL A 50 9.62 -8.02 -3.81
C VAL A 50 9.44 -7.94 -5.33
N TRP A 51 10.32 -7.23 -6.04
CA TRP A 51 10.08 -6.89 -7.46
C TRP A 51 9.82 -8.10 -8.39
N ASP A 52 10.68 -9.13 -8.33
CA ASP A 52 10.53 -10.34 -9.16
C ASP A 52 9.19 -11.07 -8.90
N GLU A 53 8.75 -11.07 -7.64
CA GLU A 53 7.45 -11.62 -7.24
C GLU A 53 6.31 -10.77 -7.81
N ALA A 54 6.33 -9.46 -7.58
CA ALA A 54 5.30 -8.54 -8.04
C ALA A 54 5.15 -8.59 -9.56
N GLN A 55 6.27 -8.55 -10.29
CA GLN A 55 6.27 -8.61 -11.75
C GLN A 55 5.67 -9.93 -12.25
N LYS A 56 6.11 -11.09 -11.73
CA LYS A 56 5.55 -12.39 -12.13
C LYS A 56 4.08 -12.51 -11.75
N LEU A 57 3.68 -11.96 -10.61
CA LEU A 57 2.30 -12.02 -10.12
C LEU A 57 1.34 -11.30 -11.07
N THR A 58 1.74 -10.20 -11.71
CA THR A 58 0.89 -9.55 -12.73
C THR A 58 0.50 -10.47 -13.90
N GLY A 59 1.33 -11.45 -14.22
CA GLY A 59 1.03 -12.44 -15.25
C GLY A 59 0.25 -13.66 -14.73
N ARG A 60 0.36 -13.97 -13.44
CA ARG A 60 -0.26 -15.15 -12.81
C ARG A 60 -1.65 -14.85 -12.24
N ASP A 61 -1.82 -13.68 -11.62
CA ASP A 61 -3.09 -13.17 -11.14
C ASP A 61 -3.08 -11.62 -11.22
N PRO A 62 -3.42 -11.02 -12.38
CA PRO A 62 -3.49 -9.58 -12.52
C PRO A 62 -4.57 -8.93 -11.63
N ASP A 63 -5.50 -9.72 -11.10
CA ASP A 63 -6.55 -9.29 -10.18
C ASP A 63 -6.20 -9.51 -8.70
N PHE A 64 -4.94 -9.86 -8.36
CA PHE A 64 -4.55 -10.29 -7.03
C PHE A 64 -5.02 -9.38 -5.89
N HIS A 65 -4.77 -8.07 -5.97
CA HIS A 65 -5.23 -7.13 -4.91
C HIS A 65 -6.74 -6.95 -4.88
N ARG A 66 -7.42 -7.04 -6.03
CA ARG A 66 -8.88 -6.98 -6.11
C ARG A 66 -9.50 -8.22 -5.45
N ARG A 67 -8.97 -9.40 -5.78
CA ARG A 67 -9.37 -10.69 -5.22
C ARG A 67 -9.12 -10.73 -3.72
N GLU A 68 -7.90 -10.40 -3.27
CA GLU A 68 -7.54 -10.47 -1.85
C GLU A 68 -8.40 -9.53 -1.00
N LEU A 69 -8.68 -8.31 -1.46
CA LEU A 69 -9.59 -7.39 -0.77
C LEU A 69 -11.00 -7.98 -0.63
N TRP A 70 -11.51 -8.55 -1.72
CA TRP A 70 -12.85 -9.11 -1.76
C TRP A 70 -12.99 -10.33 -0.85
N GLU A 71 -12.07 -11.28 -0.96
CA GLU A 71 -12.03 -12.51 -0.17
C GLU A 71 -11.79 -12.22 1.33
N ALA A 72 -10.96 -11.21 1.65
CA ALA A 72 -10.77 -10.78 3.04
C ALA A 72 -12.08 -10.32 3.68
N ILE A 73 -12.89 -9.54 2.94
CA ILE A 73 -14.21 -9.09 3.41
C ILE A 73 -15.17 -10.27 3.58
N GLU A 74 -15.20 -11.22 2.64
CA GLU A 74 -16.03 -12.43 2.75
C GLU A 74 -15.61 -13.33 3.92
N ALA A 75 -14.31 -13.39 4.22
CA ALA A 75 -13.75 -14.14 5.34
C ALA A 75 -13.98 -13.47 6.71
N GLY A 76 -14.46 -12.22 6.74
CA GLY A 76 -14.57 -11.43 7.98
C GLY A 76 -13.24 -10.83 8.47
N ASP A 77 -12.21 -10.87 7.63
CA ASP A 77 -10.91 -10.23 7.85
C ASP A 77 -10.92 -8.79 7.33
N PHE A 78 -11.86 -8.01 7.86
CA PHE A 78 -12.14 -6.66 7.38
C PHE A 78 -10.88 -5.78 7.34
N PRO A 79 -10.61 -5.08 6.21
CA PRO A 79 -9.64 -4.02 6.19
C PRO A 79 -9.97 -2.93 7.22
N GLU A 80 -9.02 -2.64 8.10
CA GLU A 80 -9.16 -1.62 9.13
C GLU A 80 -8.01 -0.60 9.03
N TYR A 81 -8.37 0.68 9.08
CA TYR A 81 -7.42 1.79 9.03
C TYR A 81 -7.75 2.80 10.11
N GLU A 82 -6.72 3.25 10.83
CA GLU A 82 -6.84 4.33 11.80
C GLU A 82 -6.59 5.68 11.11
N LEU A 83 -7.56 6.59 11.22
CA LEU A 83 -7.42 7.96 10.78
C LEU A 83 -6.54 8.71 11.77
N GLY A 84 -5.51 9.35 11.27
CA GLY A 84 -4.61 10.17 12.07
C GLY A 84 -4.34 11.53 11.45
N PHE A 85 -4.11 12.54 12.30
CA PHE A 85 -3.82 13.91 11.89
C PHE A 85 -2.44 14.33 12.39
N GLN A 86 -1.61 14.87 11.50
CA GLN A 86 -0.55 15.78 11.90
C GLN A 86 -1.16 17.17 12.01
N LEU A 87 -1.05 17.81 13.17
CA LEU A 87 -1.67 19.10 13.46
C LEU A 87 -0.59 20.14 13.70
N ILE A 88 -0.63 21.23 12.93
CA ILE A 88 0.33 22.33 13.04
C ILE A 88 -0.46 23.62 13.30
N PRO A 89 -0.17 24.36 14.39
CA PRO A 89 -0.75 25.68 14.63
C PRO A 89 -0.46 26.65 13.48
N GLU A 90 -1.33 27.63 13.25
CA GLU A 90 -1.15 28.60 12.16
C GLU A 90 0.16 29.40 12.33
N GLU A 91 0.51 29.75 13.57
CA GLU A 91 1.75 30.46 13.92
C GLU A 91 3.06 29.68 13.63
N ASP A 92 2.95 28.40 13.29
CA ASP A 92 4.08 27.50 13.03
C ASP A 92 4.34 27.27 11.54
N GLU A 93 3.60 27.92 10.64
CA GLU A 93 3.67 27.72 9.18
C GLU A 93 5.11 27.74 8.62
N PHE A 94 5.94 28.67 9.12
CA PHE A 94 7.28 28.93 8.61
C PHE A 94 8.40 28.41 9.52
N LYS A 95 8.10 27.50 10.46
CA LYS A 95 9.09 26.96 11.41
C LYS A 95 9.87 25.74 10.89
N PHE A 96 9.57 25.28 9.68
CA PHE A 96 10.17 24.10 9.06
C PHE A 96 11.19 24.52 7.99
N ASP A 97 12.13 23.62 7.68
CA ASP A 97 13.12 23.85 6.62
C ASP A 97 12.50 23.76 5.20
N PHE A 98 11.23 23.35 5.14
CA PHE A 98 10.45 23.15 3.96
C PHE A 98 9.10 23.87 4.07
N ASP A 99 8.50 24.18 2.93
CA ASP A 99 7.18 24.79 2.87
C ASP A 99 6.08 23.77 3.16
N LEU A 100 5.18 24.05 4.10
CA LEU A 100 4.05 23.16 4.41
C LEU A 100 3.12 22.97 3.20
N LEU A 101 3.09 23.93 2.29
CA LEU A 101 2.27 23.93 1.07
C LEU A 101 2.96 23.25 -0.11
N ASP A 102 4.19 22.75 0.06
CA ASP A 102 4.88 21.97 -0.95
C ASP A 102 4.47 20.48 -0.88
N PRO A 103 3.72 19.97 -1.88
CA PRO A 103 3.27 18.58 -1.89
C PRO A 103 4.41 17.59 -2.18
N THR A 104 5.61 18.06 -2.53
CA THR A 104 6.81 17.21 -2.67
C THR A 104 7.52 16.97 -1.33
N LYS A 105 7.13 17.70 -0.28
CA LYS A 105 7.69 17.62 1.06
C LYS A 105 6.73 16.84 1.95
N LEU A 106 7.28 15.92 2.74
CA LEU A 106 6.55 15.22 3.80
C LEU A 106 6.76 15.96 5.13
N ILE A 107 5.91 15.73 6.11
CA ILE A 107 6.16 16.22 7.47
C ILE A 107 6.66 15.01 8.27
N PRO A 108 7.94 14.96 8.67
CA PRO A 108 8.46 13.83 9.45
C PRO A 108 7.67 13.64 10.74
N GLU A 109 7.38 12.40 11.11
CA GLU A 109 6.59 12.09 12.32
C GLU A 109 7.38 12.40 13.59
N GLU A 110 8.71 12.39 13.52
CA GLU A 110 9.61 12.86 14.60
C GLU A 110 9.47 14.38 14.87
N LEU A 111 9.04 15.18 13.89
CA LEU A 111 8.79 16.62 14.09
C LEU A 111 7.35 16.87 14.54
N VAL A 112 6.39 16.23 13.86
CA VAL A 112 4.96 16.39 14.14
C VAL A 112 4.32 15.01 14.17
N PRO A 113 3.98 14.47 15.35
CA PRO A 113 3.44 13.13 15.46
C PRO A 113 2.04 13.03 14.86
N VAL A 114 1.71 11.85 14.34
CA VAL A 114 0.35 11.53 13.90
C VAL A 114 -0.53 11.26 15.11
N GLN A 115 -1.53 12.10 15.36
CA GLN A 115 -2.51 11.94 16.43
C GLN A 115 -3.69 11.10 15.95
N ARG A 116 -4.04 10.03 16.67
CA ARG A 116 -5.14 9.12 16.34
C ARG A 116 -6.49 9.81 16.53
N VAL A 117 -7.38 9.72 15.55
CA VAL A 117 -8.68 10.43 15.52
C VAL A 117 -9.86 9.47 15.51
N GLY A 118 -9.77 8.40 14.72
CA GLY A 118 -10.89 7.47 14.53
C GLY A 118 -10.48 6.26 13.70
N LYS A 119 -11.45 5.40 13.39
CA LYS A 119 -11.20 4.14 12.67
C LYS A 119 -12.20 3.92 11.55
N MET A 120 -11.73 3.46 10.40
CA MET A 120 -12.53 2.99 9.28
C MET A 120 -12.45 1.47 9.18
N VAL A 121 -13.58 0.83 8.93
CA VAL A 121 -13.69 -0.62 8.72
C VAL A 121 -14.42 -0.84 7.40
N LEU A 122 -13.79 -1.56 6.47
CA LEU A 122 -14.41 -1.97 5.21
C LEU A 122 -14.99 -3.38 5.39
N ASN A 123 -16.32 -3.49 5.46
CA ASN A 123 -16.97 -4.74 5.88
C ASN A 123 -17.99 -5.32 4.89
N ARG A 124 -18.07 -4.77 3.68
CA ARG A 124 -18.94 -5.31 2.64
C ARG A 124 -18.42 -4.96 1.25
N ASN A 125 -18.49 -5.93 0.35
CA ASN A 125 -18.23 -5.75 -1.07
C ASN A 125 -19.42 -5.06 -1.76
N PRO A 126 -19.22 -4.43 -2.93
CA PRO A 126 -20.32 -3.95 -3.76
C PRO A 126 -21.14 -5.13 -4.31
N ASP A 127 -22.41 -4.90 -4.57
CA ASP A 127 -23.28 -5.86 -5.25
C ASP A 127 -22.98 -5.86 -6.77
N ASN A 128 -22.65 -4.70 -7.34
CA ASN A 128 -22.28 -4.55 -8.74
C ASN A 128 -21.07 -3.62 -8.93
N PHE A 129 -19.98 -4.18 -9.46
CA PHE A 129 -18.74 -3.43 -9.67
C PHE A 129 -18.94 -2.18 -10.53
N PHE A 130 -19.66 -2.26 -11.66
CA PHE A 130 -19.84 -1.09 -12.51
C PHE A 130 -20.68 -0.01 -11.81
N ALA A 131 -21.80 -0.40 -11.22
CA ALA A 131 -22.75 0.53 -10.62
C ALA A 131 -22.17 1.29 -9.43
N GLU A 132 -21.32 0.63 -8.63
CA GLU A 132 -20.82 1.16 -7.36
C GLU A 132 -19.32 1.55 -7.41
N ASN A 133 -18.46 0.79 -8.09
CA ASN A 133 -17.04 1.13 -8.19
C ASN A 133 -16.76 2.04 -9.39
N GLU A 134 -17.05 1.57 -10.61
CA GLU A 134 -16.68 2.29 -11.83
C GLU A 134 -17.35 3.67 -11.92
N GLN A 135 -18.59 3.78 -11.44
CA GLN A 135 -19.34 5.03 -11.42
C GLN A 135 -19.14 5.90 -10.17
N ALA A 136 -18.36 5.45 -9.18
CA ALA A 136 -18.04 6.28 -8.03
C ALA A 136 -17.26 7.54 -8.46
N ALA A 137 -17.57 8.68 -7.86
CA ALA A 137 -16.91 9.95 -8.12
C ALA A 137 -16.37 10.55 -6.81
N PHE A 138 -15.05 10.48 -6.64
CA PHE A 138 -14.35 11.13 -5.54
C PHE A 138 -13.80 12.47 -6.01
N HIS A 139 -13.79 13.48 -5.15
CA HIS A 139 -13.24 14.80 -5.45
C HIS A 139 -12.69 15.44 -4.16
N PRO A 140 -11.42 15.87 -4.10
CA PRO A 140 -10.88 16.56 -2.91
C PRO A 140 -11.55 17.90 -2.60
N GLY A 141 -12.31 18.49 -3.54
CA GLY A 141 -13.12 19.68 -3.29
C GLY A 141 -14.43 19.41 -2.56
N HIS A 142 -14.83 18.14 -2.41
CA HIS A 142 -15.99 17.75 -1.60
C HIS A 142 -15.63 17.74 -0.10
N ILE A 143 -15.41 18.92 0.46
CA ILE A 143 -15.21 19.12 1.90
C ILE A 143 -16.52 19.49 2.62
N VAL A 144 -16.48 19.57 3.94
CA VAL A 144 -17.61 19.92 4.80
C VAL A 144 -17.24 21.07 5.75
N PRO A 145 -18.22 21.85 6.28
CA PRO A 145 -17.93 22.88 7.28
C PRO A 145 -17.12 22.32 8.45
N GLY A 146 -16.05 23.03 8.80
CA GLY A 146 -15.00 22.58 9.73
C GLY A 146 -13.70 22.14 9.04
N LEU A 147 -13.71 22.01 7.71
CA LEU A 147 -12.53 21.83 6.87
C LEU A 147 -12.39 23.02 5.92
N ASP A 148 -11.17 23.33 5.52
CA ASP A 148 -10.89 24.26 4.42
C ASP A 148 -9.58 23.91 3.70
N PHE A 149 -9.32 24.58 2.60
CA PHE A 149 -8.14 24.40 1.76
C PHE A 149 -6.96 25.26 2.21
N THR A 150 -5.82 25.03 1.57
CA THR A 150 -4.62 25.89 1.64
C THR A 150 -4.20 26.27 0.22
N ASN A 151 -3.17 27.10 0.11
CA ASN A 151 -2.60 27.52 -1.18
C ASN A 151 -1.59 26.53 -1.78
N ASP A 152 -1.60 25.26 -1.37
CA ASP A 152 -0.85 24.21 -2.07
C ASP A 152 -1.21 24.26 -3.57
N PRO A 153 -0.26 24.60 -4.45
CA PRO A 153 -0.56 24.90 -5.85
C PRO A 153 -0.99 23.66 -6.64
N LEU A 154 -0.68 22.45 -6.16
CA LEU A 154 -1.15 21.21 -6.76
C LEU A 154 -2.59 20.92 -6.32
N LEU A 155 -2.90 21.09 -5.03
CA LEU A 155 -4.28 20.95 -4.52
C LEU A 155 -5.22 21.91 -5.25
N GLN A 156 -4.84 23.19 -5.38
CA GLN A 156 -5.64 24.22 -6.05
C GLN A 156 -6.05 23.80 -7.48
N GLY A 157 -5.12 23.22 -8.26
CA GLY A 157 -5.44 22.69 -9.60
C GLY A 157 -6.38 21.47 -9.56
N ARG A 158 -6.27 20.62 -8.54
CA ARG A 158 -7.17 19.45 -8.37
C ARG A 158 -8.60 19.86 -8.05
N LEU A 159 -8.83 21.01 -7.42
CA LEU A 159 -10.17 21.51 -7.13
C LEU A 159 -11.00 21.73 -8.40
N PHE A 160 -10.34 22.10 -9.51
CA PHE A 160 -10.99 22.21 -10.81
C PHE A 160 -11.26 20.84 -11.46
N SER A 161 -10.21 20.02 -11.58
CA SER A 161 -10.19 18.85 -12.47
C SER A 161 -11.24 17.78 -12.17
N TYR A 162 -11.51 17.53 -10.89
CA TYR A 162 -12.30 16.38 -10.47
C TYR A 162 -13.81 16.61 -10.57
N THR A 163 -14.28 17.84 -10.76
CA THR A 163 -15.66 18.11 -11.19
C THR A 163 -15.74 18.04 -12.72
N ASP A 164 -14.78 18.66 -13.41
CA ASP A 164 -14.70 18.71 -14.87
C ASP A 164 -14.69 17.32 -15.53
N THR A 165 -13.83 16.42 -15.05
CA THR A 165 -13.67 15.08 -15.66
C THR A 165 -14.94 14.22 -15.61
N GLN A 166 -15.85 14.48 -14.65
CA GLN A 166 -17.06 13.69 -14.48
C GLN A 166 -18.09 13.96 -15.58
N ILE A 167 -18.03 15.13 -16.21
CA ILE A 167 -18.96 15.50 -17.28
C ILE A 167 -18.86 14.52 -18.45
N SER A 168 -17.64 14.14 -18.86
CA SER A 168 -17.44 13.14 -19.90
C SER A 168 -17.52 11.72 -19.36
N ARG A 169 -16.83 11.44 -18.23
CA ARG A 169 -16.73 10.08 -17.66
C ARG A 169 -18.08 9.51 -17.23
N LEU A 170 -18.92 10.32 -16.61
CA LEU A 170 -20.24 9.93 -16.07
C LEU A 170 -21.40 10.55 -16.87
N GLY A 171 -21.12 11.07 -18.06
CA GLY A 171 -22.14 11.44 -19.04
C GLY A 171 -22.94 12.72 -18.75
N GLY A 172 -22.54 13.53 -17.78
CA GLY A 172 -23.14 14.85 -17.55
C GLY A 172 -23.00 15.37 -16.12
N PRO A 173 -23.62 16.52 -15.80
CA PRO A 173 -23.52 17.18 -14.49
C PRO A 173 -24.33 16.47 -13.38
N ASN A 174 -25.23 15.55 -13.74
CA ASN A 174 -26.09 14.84 -12.79
C ASN A 174 -25.42 13.58 -12.19
N PHE A 175 -24.09 13.47 -12.26
CA PHE A 175 -23.37 12.31 -11.70
C PHE A 175 -23.57 12.11 -10.18
N HIS A 176 -23.96 13.17 -9.46
CA HIS A 176 -24.32 13.12 -8.05
C HIS A 176 -25.64 12.37 -7.78
N GLU A 177 -26.48 12.16 -8.80
CA GLU A 177 -27.74 11.40 -8.68
C GLU A 177 -27.54 9.88 -8.88
N ILE A 178 -26.37 9.47 -9.40
CA ILE A 178 -25.99 8.05 -9.47
C ILE A 178 -25.98 7.48 -8.05
N PRO A 179 -26.61 6.31 -7.79
CA PRO A 179 -26.92 5.86 -6.43
C PRO A 179 -25.76 5.88 -5.43
N ILE A 180 -24.55 5.49 -5.84
CA ILE A 180 -23.36 5.43 -4.97
C ILE A 180 -22.80 6.83 -4.62
N ASN A 181 -23.05 7.84 -5.44
CA ASN A 181 -22.56 9.20 -5.26
C ASN A 181 -23.54 10.08 -4.47
N ARG A 182 -24.76 9.59 -4.21
CA ARG A 182 -25.80 10.38 -3.57
C ARG A 182 -25.45 10.69 -2.11
N PRO A 183 -25.60 11.95 -1.68
CA PRO A 183 -25.57 12.28 -0.26
C PRO A 183 -26.67 11.51 0.48
N THR A 184 -26.38 11.08 1.71
CA THR A 184 -27.39 10.54 2.63
C THR A 184 -28.07 11.65 3.44
N CYS A 185 -27.54 12.87 3.40
CA CYS A 185 -28.14 14.07 3.96
C CYS A 185 -28.99 14.83 2.91
N PRO A 186 -29.87 15.75 3.34
CA PRO A 186 -30.65 16.55 2.41
C PRO A 186 -29.78 17.41 1.47
N TYR A 187 -30.16 17.50 0.21
CA TYR A 187 -29.59 18.43 -0.78
C TYR A 187 -30.72 19.09 -1.56
N HIS A 188 -30.77 20.43 -1.54
CA HIS A 188 -31.78 21.22 -2.28
C HIS A 188 -31.12 22.49 -2.78
N ASN A 189 -31.29 22.79 -4.07
CA ASN A 189 -30.73 23.98 -4.71
C ASN A 189 -31.55 24.36 -5.94
N PHE A 190 -31.07 25.34 -6.70
CA PHE A 190 -31.74 25.87 -7.88
C PHE A 190 -31.21 25.29 -9.21
N GLN A 191 -30.30 24.32 -9.19
CA GLN A 191 -29.83 23.66 -10.41
C GLN A 191 -30.93 22.79 -11.02
N ARG A 192 -31.04 22.79 -12.35
CA ARG A 192 -32.05 22.06 -13.13
C ARG A 192 -31.45 21.43 -14.38
N ASP A 193 -32.24 20.61 -15.05
CA ASP A 193 -31.94 19.99 -16.34
C ASP A 193 -30.68 19.11 -16.31
N GLY A 194 -29.89 19.13 -17.39
CA GLY A 194 -28.76 18.23 -17.59
C GLY A 194 -29.15 16.83 -18.06
N MET A 195 -28.18 16.09 -18.57
CA MET A 195 -28.38 14.72 -19.06
C MET A 195 -28.81 13.80 -17.90
N HIS A 196 -29.76 12.89 -18.17
CA HIS A 196 -30.24 11.87 -17.23
C HIS A 196 -30.67 12.44 -15.86
N ARG A 197 -31.39 13.58 -15.85
CA ARG A 197 -31.94 14.16 -14.62
C ARG A 197 -32.94 13.19 -13.96
N MET A 198 -32.65 12.78 -12.74
CA MET A 198 -33.47 11.86 -11.94
C MET A 198 -34.44 12.62 -11.03
N GLY A 199 -33.97 13.69 -10.38
CA GLY A 199 -34.78 14.52 -9.50
C GLY A 199 -35.84 15.33 -10.26
N ILE A 200 -37.09 15.20 -9.84
CA ILE A 200 -38.21 16.02 -10.36
C ILE A 200 -38.50 17.11 -9.33
N ASP A 201 -37.90 18.29 -9.53
CA ASP A 201 -38.11 19.45 -8.67
C ASP A 201 -39.52 20.03 -8.88
N THR A 202 -40.30 20.18 -7.80
CA THR A 202 -41.64 20.79 -7.83
C THR A 202 -41.65 22.27 -7.45
N ASN A 203 -40.47 22.84 -7.16
CA ASN A 203 -40.35 24.21 -6.71
C ASN A 203 -40.80 25.18 -7.83
N PRO A 204 -41.75 26.10 -7.57
CA PRO A 204 -42.15 27.12 -8.54
C PRO A 204 -40.99 28.02 -9.00
N ALA A 205 -39.94 28.13 -8.18
CA ALA A 205 -38.73 28.87 -8.48
C ALA A 205 -37.55 27.94 -8.84
N ASN A 206 -36.76 28.37 -9.81
CA ASN A 206 -35.44 27.83 -10.16
C ASN A 206 -34.34 28.89 -10.08
N TYR A 207 -34.56 29.95 -9.29
CA TYR A 207 -33.64 31.06 -9.08
C TYR A 207 -33.74 31.60 -7.65
N GLU A 208 -32.72 32.32 -7.23
CA GLU A 208 -32.67 33.07 -5.97
C GLU A 208 -32.06 34.47 -6.26
N PRO A 209 -32.51 35.54 -5.56
CA PRO A 209 -33.61 35.54 -4.60
C PRO A 209 -34.98 35.45 -5.29
N ASN A 210 -35.96 34.78 -4.66
CA ASN A 210 -37.33 34.64 -5.17
C ASN A 210 -38.38 34.86 -4.08
N SER A 211 -39.54 35.41 -4.45
CA SER A 211 -40.70 35.57 -3.56
C SER A 211 -41.77 34.49 -3.76
N ILE A 212 -41.83 33.89 -4.96
CA ILE A 212 -42.90 32.95 -5.37
C ILE A 212 -42.86 31.61 -4.61
N ASN A 213 -41.72 31.28 -3.98
CA ASN A 213 -41.57 30.16 -3.07
C ASN A 213 -40.96 30.59 -1.72
N ASP A 214 -41.21 31.82 -1.30
CA ASP A 214 -40.69 32.40 -0.04
C ASP A 214 -39.16 32.21 0.13
N ASN A 215 -38.43 32.37 -0.98
CA ASN A 215 -36.99 32.17 -1.12
C ASN A 215 -36.45 30.78 -0.76
N TRP A 216 -37.29 29.73 -0.70
CA TRP A 216 -36.80 28.37 -0.43
C TRP A 216 -36.26 27.67 -1.69
N PRO A 217 -35.20 26.85 -1.56
CA PRO A 217 -34.33 26.68 -0.38
C PRO A 217 -33.46 27.93 -0.10
N ARG A 218 -33.19 28.22 1.18
CA ARG A 218 -32.45 29.41 1.61
C ARG A 218 -30.99 29.13 1.94
N GLU A 219 -30.16 30.17 1.85
CA GLU A 219 -28.83 30.19 2.45
C GLU A 219 -28.90 29.94 3.97
N THR A 220 -27.83 29.37 4.52
CA THR A 220 -27.69 29.14 5.96
C THR A 220 -26.48 29.92 6.47
N PRO A 221 -26.63 30.77 7.49
CA PRO A 221 -25.48 31.46 8.10
C PRO A 221 -24.42 30.47 8.62
N PRO A 222 -23.13 30.83 8.62
CA PRO A 222 -22.11 30.02 9.27
C PRO A 222 -22.39 29.91 10.77
N GLY A 223 -21.99 28.81 11.40
CA GLY A 223 -22.20 28.60 12.82
C GLY A 223 -21.60 27.31 13.35
N PRO A 224 -21.58 27.10 14.67
CA PRO A 224 -20.84 26.01 15.32
C PRO A 224 -21.26 24.60 14.86
N LYS A 225 -22.53 24.44 14.46
CA LYS A 225 -23.12 23.18 13.99
C LYS A 225 -24.21 23.51 12.98
N ARG A 226 -24.32 22.71 11.91
CA ARG A 226 -25.34 22.86 10.85
C ARG A 226 -25.34 24.25 10.18
N GLY A 227 -24.20 24.95 10.19
CA GLY A 227 -24.02 26.22 9.50
C GLY A 227 -23.74 26.05 8.01
N GLY A 228 -23.88 27.15 7.26
CA GLY A 228 -23.38 27.22 5.89
C GLY A 228 -21.85 27.14 5.84
N PHE A 229 -21.31 26.73 4.69
CA PHE A 229 -19.88 26.77 4.43
C PHE A 229 -19.44 28.21 4.22
N GLU A 230 -18.42 28.63 4.95
CA GLU A 230 -17.72 29.90 4.76
C GLU A 230 -16.22 29.59 4.76
N SER A 231 -15.49 30.08 3.75
CA SER A 231 -14.04 29.94 3.71
C SER A 231 -13.38 30.75 4.81
N TYR A 232 -12.33 30.20 5.39
CA TYR A 232 -11.42 30.91 6.26
C TYR A 232 -10.91 32.18 5.57
N GLN A 233 -10.95 33.30 6.28
CA GLN A 233 -10.60 34.62 5.74
C GLN A 233 -9.09 34.82 5.73
N GLU A 234 -8.39 33.93 5.03
CA GLU A 234 -6.94 33.99 4.86
C GLU A 234 -6.53 35.33 4.24
N ARG A 235 -5.47 35.93 4.78
CA ARG A 235 -4.91 37.15 4.22
C ARG A 235 -4.11 36.85 2.96
N VAL A 236 -4.63 37.26 1.81
CA VAL A 236 -3.92 37.15 0.53
C VAL A 236 -3.27 38.48 0.16
N GLU A 237 -1.93 38.48 0.06
CA GLU A 237 -1.15 39.63 -0.42
C GLU A 237 -0.15 39.18 -1.49
N GLY A 238 -0.19 39.82 -2.65
CA GLY A 238 0.72 39.50 -3.75
C GLY A 238 0.26 40.05 -5.10
N ASN A 239 1.10 39.87 -6.11
CA ASN A 239 0.80 40.21 -7.49
C ASN A 239 0.21 39.01 -8.24
N LYS A 240 -0.53 39.26 -9.33
CA LYS A 240 -0.97 38.20 -10.24
C LYS A 240 0.22 37.69 -11.05
N VAL A 241 0.80 36.56 -10.66
CA VAL A 241 1.99 35.96 -11.29
C VAL A 241 1.76 34.50 -11.67
N ARG A 242 2.59 34.00 -12.61
CA ARG A 242 2.80 32.57 -12.83
C ARG A 242 4.24 32.25 -12.44
N GLU A 243 4.43 32.06 -11.15
CA GLU A 243 5.75 31.90 -10.54
C GLU A 243 5.70 30.78 -9.50
N ARG A 244 6.75 29.97 -9.43
CA ARG A 244 6.89 28.99 -8.35
C ARG A 244 7.52 29.70 -7.16
N SER A 245 6.95 29.50 -5.96
CA SER A 245 7.58 30.05 -4.76
C SER A 245 9.02 29.57 -4.62
N PRO A 246 9.99 30.46 -4.32
CA PRO A 246 11.37 30.06 -4.06
C PRO A 246 11.51 29.01 -2.94
N SER A 247 10.58 28.97 -1.97
CA SER A 247 10.56 27.98 -0.88
C SER A 247 10.38 26.54 -1.36
N PHE A 248 9.91 26.32 -2.59
CA PHE A 248 9.76 25.00 -3.21
C PHE A 248 11.04 24.56 -3.95
N GLY A 249 12.06 25.42 -4.01
CA GLY A 249 13.28 25.26 -4.82
C GLY A 249 14.33 24.31 -4.24
N GLU A 250 13.94 23.38 -3.36
CA GLU A 250 14.80 22.35 -2.76
C GLU A 250 14.26 20.97 -3.12
N TYR A 251 15.13 20.06 -3.57
CA TYR A 251 14.70 18.81 -4.24
C TYR A 251 15.34 17.54 -3.68
N TYR A 252 16.35 17.63 -2.82
CA TYR A 252 17.25 16.51 -2.52
C TYR A 252 17.27 16.11 -1.04
N SER A 253 16.97 17.04 -0.12
CA SER A 253 16.99 16.76 1.32
C SER A 253 15.96 15.70 1.74
N HIS A 254 14.72 15.79 1.25
CA HIS A 254 13.67 14.80 1.55
C HIS A 254 13.93 13.42 0.90
N PRO A 255 14.39 13.33 -0.37
CA PRO A 255 14.89 12.07 -0.91
C PRO A 255 16.01 11.44 -0.07
N ARG A 256 16.94 12.25 0.44
CA ARG A 256 18.04 11.79 1.30
C ARG A 256 17.52 11.32 2.66
N LEU A 257 16.64 12.08 3.30
CA LEU A 257 15.98 11.70 4.54
C LEU A 257 15.29 10.33 4.39
N PHE A 258 14.53 10.15 3.31
CA PHE A 258 13.86 8.89 3.02
C PHE A 258 14.89 7.75 2.87
N TRP A 259 15.92 7.92 2.04
CA TRP A 259 16.99 6.93 1.83
C TRP A 259 17.67 6.48 3.12
N LEU A 260 18.07 7.43 3.97
CA LEU A 260 18.77 7.16 5.23
C LEU A 260 17.87 6.56 6.31
N SER A 261 16.55 6.61 6.11
CA SER A 261 15.57 6.00 7.00
C SER A 261 15.29 4.53 6.69
N GLN A 262 15.73 4.05 5.53
CA GLN A 262 15.50 2.68 5.10
C GLN A 262 16.49 1.71 5.76
N THR A 263 16.06 0.47 5.98
CA THR A 263 16.97 -0.63 6.34
C THR A 263 17.91 -0.97 5.17
N PRO A 264 19.03 -1.67 5.41
CA PRO A 264 19.97 -2.01 4.34
C PRO A 264 19.36 -2.82 3.18
N PHE A 265 18.38 -3.68 3.44
CA PHE A 265 17.72 -4.45 2.38
C PHE A 265 16.71 -3.60 1.60
N GLU A 266 15.97 -2.70 2.26
CA GLU A 266 15.11 -1.71 1.58
C GLU A 266 15.95 -0.78 0.69
N GLN A 267 17.14 -0.38 1.15
CA GLN A 267 18.11 0.37 0.34
C GLN A 267 18.55 -0.42 -0.89
N ARG A 268 18.85 -1.72 -0.75
CA ARG A 268 19.16 -2.59 -1.88
C ARG A 268 18.00 -2.65 -2.87
N HIS A 269 16.76 -2.82 -2.40
CA HIS A 269 15.60 -2.89 -3.29
C HIS A 269 15.35 -1.56 -4.03
N ILE A 270 15.60 -0.40 -3.40
CA ILE A 270 15.57 0.90 -4.08
C ILE A 270 16.60 0.96 -5.22
N VAL A 271 17.84 0.53 -4.96
CA VAL A 271 18.90 0.46 -5.97
C VAL A 271 18.47 -0.45 -7.12
N ASP A 272 17.95 -1.64 -6.80
CA ASP A 272 17.52 -2.62 -7.79
C ASP A 272 16.33 -2.11 -8.62
N GLY A 273 15.38 -1.39 -8.00
CA GLY A 273 14.26 -0.74 -8.66
C GLY A 273 14.71 0.30 -9.69
N PHE A 274 15.57 1.24 -9.28
CA PHE A 274 16.16 2.20 -10.23
C PHE A 274 16.94 1.51 -11.34
N SER A 275 17.76 0.52 -11.00
CA SER A 275 18.58 -0.22 -11.95
C SER A 275 17.71 -0.92 -13.00
N PHE A 276 16.65 -1.60 -12.56
CA PHE A 276 15.72 -2.29 -13.44
C PHE A 276 15.01 -1.33 -14.38
N GLU A 277 14.42 -0.25 -13.85
CA GLU A 277 13.68 0.72 -14.67
C GLU A 277 14.59 1.42 -15.69
N LEU A 278 15.75 1.89 -15.25
CA LEU A 278 16.71 2.58 -16.13
C LEU A 278 17.32 1.66 -17.18
N SER A 279 17.43 0.36 -16.93
CA SER A 279 17.87 -0.62 -17.94
C SER A 279 16.92 -0.67 -19.15
N LYS A 280 15.63 -0.37 -18.94
CA LYS A 280 14.61 -0.34 -19.99
C LYS A 280 14.59 0.98 -20.78
N VAL A 281 15.28 2.00 -20.29
CA VAL A 281 15.38 3.30 -20.98
C VAL A 281 16.38 3.18 -22.14
N VAL A 282 15.90 3.18 -23.38
CA VAL A 282 16.75 2.94 -24.57
C VAL A 282 17.86 3.99 -24.73
N ARG A 283 17.62 5.25 -24.37
CA ARG A 283 18.55 6.36 -24.59
C ARG A 283 19.53 6.48 -23.42
N PRO A 284 20.82 6.16 -23.58
CA PRO A 284 21.76 6.08 -22.44
C PRO A 284 21.94 7.39 -21.67
N TYR A 285 21.98 8.53 -22.37
CA TYR A 285 22.11 9.84 -21.74
C TYR A 285 20.98 10.19 -20.75
N ILE A 286 19.81 9.54 -20.85
CA ILE A 286 18.74 9.70 -19.87
C ILE A 286 19.14 8.98 -18.57
N ARG A 287 19.71 7.77 -18.67
CA ARG A 287 20.19 7.00 -17.52
C ARG A 287 21.31 7.75 -16.80
N GLU A 288 22.27 8.26 -17.55
CA GLU A 288 23.38 9.09 -17.04
C GLU A 288 22.86 10.31 -16.28
N ARG A 289 21.88 11.04 -16.84
CA ARG A 289 21.26 12.19 -16.18
C ARG A 289 20.48 11.82 -14.92
N VAL A 290 19.79 10.69 -14.90
CA VAL A 290 19.10 10.25 -13.67
C VAL A 290 20.13 9.88 -12.61
N VAL A 291 21.20 9.16 -12.96
CA VAL A 291 22.30 8.83 -12.05
C VAL A 291 22.97 10.09 -11.50
N ASP A 292 23.17 11.11 -12.34
CA ASP A 292 23.65 12.42 -11.90
C ASP A 292 22.74 13.06 -10.84
N GLN A 293 21.42 12.98 -11.02
CA GLN A 293 20.46 13.44 -10.00
C GLN A 293 20.54 12.61 -8.71
N LEU A 294 20.79 11.30 -8.80
CA LEU A 294 21.00 10.46 -7.60
C LEU A 294 22.26 10.86 -6.83
N ALA A 295 23.32 11.32 -7.52
CA ALA A 295 24.55 11.77 -6.89
C ALA A 295 24.34 13.01 -6.01
N HIS A 296 23.33 13.84 -6.33
CA HIS A 296 22.89 14.96 -5.49
C HIS A 296 22.09 14.53 -4.25
N ILE A 297 21.67 13.26 -4.15
CA ILE A 297 20.90 12.73 -3.00
C ILE A 297 21.84 11.97 -2.05
N ASP A 298 22.49 10.93 -2.56
CA ASP A 298 23.43 10.09 -1.83
C ASP A 298 24.38 9.36 -2.79
N LEU A 299 25.69 9.46 -2.54
CA LEU A 299 26.69 8.85 -3.41
C LEU A 299 26.67 7.32 -3.38
N THR A 300 26.29 6.69 -2.26
CA THR A 300 26.22 5.22 -2.17
C THR A 300 25.10 4.71 -3.08
N LEU A 301 23.94 5.37 -3.05
CA LEU A 301 22.83 5.09 -3.96
C LEU A 301 23.25 5.28 -5.43
N ALA A 302 23.84 6.44 -5.75
CA ALA A 302 24.24 6.76 -7.12
C ALA A 302 25.27 5.77 -7.68
N GLN A 303 26.31 5.45 -6.91
CA GLN A 303 27.35 4.50 -7.31
C GLN A 303 26.79 3.09 -7.50
N ALA A 304 25.89 2.63 -6.64
CA ALA A 304 25.31 1.30 -6.75
C ALA A 304 24.44 1.16 -8.02
N VAL A 305 23.60 2.16 -8.30
CA VAL A 305 22.80 2.20 -9.55
C VAL A 305 23.71 2.34 -10.77
N ALA A 306 24.70 3.23 -10.73
CA ALA A 306 25.65 3.44 -11.83
C ALA A 306 26.40 2.14 -12.18
N LYS A 307 26.88 1.40 -11.16
CA LYS A 307 27.53 0.11 -11.34
C LYS A 307 26.65 -0.90 -12.09
N ASN A 308 25.37 -1.00 -11.73
CA ASN A 308 24.43 -1.91 -12.38
C ASN A 308 24.12 -1.51 -13.83
N LEU A 309 24.30 -0.23 -14.18
CA LEU A 309 24.09 0.31 -15.52
C LEU A 309 25.37 0.40 -16.36
N GLY A 310 26.53 0.04 -15.80
CA GLY A 310 27.83 0.19 -16.47
C GLY A 310 28.27 1.65 -16.65
N ILE A 311 27.87 2.53 -15.72
CA ILE A 311 28.21 3.95 -15.71
C ILE A 311 29.28 4.20 -14.63
N GLU A 312 30.31 4.97 -14.99
CA GLU A 312 31.30 5.48 -14.04
C GLU A 312 30.96 6.93 -13.69
N LEU A 313 30.89 7.24 -12.38
CA LEU A 313 30.71 8.62 -11.94
C LEU A 313 32.00 9.41 -12.14
N THR A 314 31.88 10.68 -12.51
CA THR A 314 33.03 11.58 -12.61
C THR A 314 33.54 12.01 -11.23
N ASP A 315 34.79 12.49 -11.16
CA ASP A 315 35.33 13.07 -9.92
C ASP A 315 34.46 14.23 -9.41
N ASP A 316 33.92 15.06 -10.31
CA ASP A 316 33.01 16.14 -9.94
C ASP A 316 31.74 15.62 -9.27
N GLN A 317 31.14 14.55 -9.82
CA GLN A 317 29.96 13.91 -9.23
C GLN A 317 30.27 13.30 -7.86
N LEU A 318 31.42 12.66 -7.71
CA LEU A 318 31.88 12.06 -6.44
C LEU A 318 32.16 13.11 -5.36
N ASN A 319 32.33 14.38 -5.72
CA ASN A 319 32.57 15.49 -4.81
C ASN A 319 31.32 16.39 -4.60
N ILE A 320 30.15 15.99 -5.11
CA ILE A 320 28.90 16.71 -4.84
C ILE A 320 28.63 16.71 -3.33
N THR A 321 28.37 17.90 -2.78
CA THR A 321 28.03 18.05 -1.37
C THR A 321 26.63 17.49 -1.12
N PRO A 322 26.44 16.58 -0.13
CA PRO A 322 25.11 16.11 0.22
C PRO A 322 24.18 17.25 0.66
N PRO A 323 22.87 17.14 0.42
CA PRO A 323 21.90 18.11 0.89
C PRO A 323 21.83 18.13 2.43
N PRO A 324 21.33 19.22 3.03
CA PRO A 324 21.22 19.34 4.48
C PRO A 324 20.23 18.33 5.07
N ASP A 325 20.36 18.09 6.37
CA ASP A 325 19.37 17.37 7.19
C ASP A 325 18.05 18.18 7.25
N VAL A 326 16.91 17.50 7.38
CA VAL A 326 15.59 18.17 7.45
C VAL A 326 15.29 18.51 8.91
N ASN A 327 15.37 19.79 9.27
CA ASN A 327 15.22 20.29 10.65
C ASN A 327 16.13 19.54 11.64
N GLY A 328 17.34 19.18 11.20
CA GLY A 328 18.32 18.41 11.98
C GLY A 328 18.10 16.90 12.01
N LEU A 329 17.06 16.38 11.32
CA LEU A 329 16.83 14.95 11.19
C LEU A 329 17.67 14.32 10.09
N LYS A 330 18.46 13.31 10.49
CA LYS A 330 19.21 12.45 9.57
C LYS A 330 18.38 11.30 9.00
N LYS A 331 17.40 10.84 9.78
CA LYS A 331 16.49 9.74 9.46
C LYS A 331 15.24 9.83 10.33
N ASP A 332 14.16 9.23 9.86
CA ASP A 332 12.91 9.03 10.58
C ASP A 332 12.42 7.59 10.32
N PRO A 333 12.48 6.68 11.32
CA PRO A 333 12.10 5.28 11.15
C PRO A 333 10.66 5.03 10.67
N SER A 334 9.74 6.00 10.85
CA SER A 334 8.37 5.89 10.34
C SER A 334 8.30 5.75 8.81
N LEU A 335 9.32 6.26 8.11
CA LEU A 335 9.42 6.23 6.65
C LEU A 335 9.76 4.83 6.10
N SER A 336 10.40 3.98 6.91
CA SER A 336 10.67 2.58 6.56
C SER A 336 9.42 1.72 6.73
N LEU A 337 9.27 0.69 5.89
CA LEU A 337 8.25 -0.33 6.06
C LEU A 337 8.57 -1.22 7.27
N TYR A 338 9.84 -1.56 7.46
CA TYR A 338 10.25 -2.71 8.29
C TYR A 338 11.20 -2.37 9.45
N ALA A 339 11.65 -1.11 9.58
CA ALA A 339 12.53 -0.71 10.68
C ALA A 339 11.84 -0.82 12.06
N ILE A 340 10.52 -0.59 12.09
CA ILE A 340 9.68 -0.78 13.27
C ILE A 340 8.65 -1.86 12.93
N PRO A 341 8.70 -3.05 13.58
CA PRO A 341 7.71 -4.10 13.37
C PRO A 341 6.29 -3.62 13.73
N ASP A 342 5.33 -3.93 12.87
CA ASP A 342 3.91 -3.64 13.07
C ASP A 342 3.01 -4.74 12.49
N GLY A 343 1.70 -4.65 12.76
CA GLY A 343 0.71 -5.60 12.28
C GLY A 343 0.76 -6.98 12.93
N ASP A 344 0.01 -7.90 12.33
CA ASP A 344 -0.06 -9.30 12.72
C ASP A 344 -0.31 -10.22 11.50
N VAL A 345 -0.40 -11.53 11.72
CA VAL A 345 -0.49 -12.53 10.65
C VAL A 345 -1.92 -12.81 10.16
N LYS A 346 -2.96 -12.27 10.82
CA LYS A 346 -4.36 -12.53 10.46
C LYS A 346 -4.66 -12.12 9.02
N GLY A 347 -5.31 -13.03 8.29
CA GLY A 347 -5.65 -12.86 6.88
C GLY A 347 -4.52 -13.21 5.90
N ARG A 348 -3.30 -13.48 6.38
CA ARG A 348 -2.23 -14.06 5.55
C ARG A 348 -2.61 -15.48 5.11
N VAL A 349 -1.97 -15.98 4.06
CA VAL A 349 -2.30 -17.28 3.45
C VAL A 349 -1.06 -18.15 3.35
N VAL A 350 -1.20 -19.45 3.62
CA VAL A 350 -0.14 -20.45 3.48
C VAL A 350 -0.50 -21.49 2.44
N ALA A 351 0.45 -21.86 1.59
CA ALA A 351 0.31 -23.05 0.74
C ALA A 351 0.72 -24.30 1.51
N ILE A 352 -0.13 -25.33 1.47
CA ILE A 352 0.18 -26.66 2.01
C ILE A 352 0.32 -27.60 0.82
N LEU A 353 1.54 -28.07 0.54
CA LEU A 353 1.80 -28.96 -0.59
C LEU A 353 1.50 -30.41 -0.18
N LEU A 354 0.40 -30.95 -0.69
CA LEU A 354 -0.06 -32.31 -0.39
C LEU A 354 0.74 -33.36 -1.18
N ASN A 355 0.65 -34.59 -0.70
CA ASN A 355 0.98 -35.83 -1.42
C ASN A 355 -0.25 -36.75 -1.41
N ASP A 356 -0.21 -37.90 -2.09
CA ASP A 356 -1.35 -38.81 -2.21
C ASP A 356 -1.75 -39.54 -0.91
N GLU A 357 -0.86 -39.61 0.08
CA GLU A 357 -1.09 -40.21 1.40
C GLU A 357 -0.48 -39.33 2.52
N VAL A 358 -1.10 -38.16 2.74
CA VAL A 358 -0.62 -37.17 3.72
C VAL A 358 -0.72 -37.71 5.14
N ARG A 359 0.30 -37.42 5.96
CA ARG A 359 0.25 -37.71 7.41
C ARG A 359 -0.76 -36.79 8.09
N SER A 360 -1.91 -37.33 8.48
CA SER A 360 -3.04 -36.54 8.99
C SER A 360 -2.72 -35.80 10.29
N ALA A 361 -1.86 -36.38 11.14
CA ALA A 361 -1.40 -35.77 12.38
C ALA A 361 -0.66 -34.44 12.14
N ASP A 362 0.22 -34.39 11.12
CA ASP A 362 0.91 -33.15 10.75
C ASP A 362 -0.09 -32.10 10.28
N LEU A 363 -1.00 -32.50 9.37
CA LEU A 363 -2.00 -31.60 8.79
C LEU A 363 -2.95 -31.04 9.85
N LEU A 364 -3.39 -31.86 10.81
CA LEU A 364 -4.24 -31.43 11.91
C LEU A 364 -3.55 -30.37 12.78
N ALA A 365 -2.28 -30.57 13.12
CA ALA A 365 -1.50 -29.61 13.90
C ALA A 365 -1.35 -28.28 13.15
N ILE A 366 -1.01 -28.36 11.86
CA ILE A 366 -0.87 -27.20 10.97
C ILE A 366 -2.17 -26.40 10.92
N LEU A 367 -3.28 -27.02 10.50
CA LEU A 367 -4.55 -26.32 10.31
C LEU A 367 -5.10 -25.73 11.63
N LYS A 368 -4.88 -26.42 12.75
CA LYS A 368 -5.27 -25.92 14.08
C LYS A 368 -4.50 -24.64 14.45
N ALA A 369 -3.18 -24.62 14.25
CA ALA A 369 -2.36 -23.47 14.59
C ALA A 369 -2.64 -22.27 13.67
N LEU A 370 -2.78 -22.50 12.36
CA LEU A 370 -3.14 -21.45 11.39
C LEU A 370 -4.50 -20.81 11.74
N LYS A 371 -5.53 -21.64 12.00
CA LYS A 371 -6.85 -21.15 12.39
C LYS A 371 -6.82 -20.34 13.69
N ALA A 372 -6.01 -20.73 14.67
CA ALA A 372 -5.88 -20.02 15.94
C ALA A 372 -5.32 -18.59 15.79
N LYS A 373 -4.59 -18.31 14.70
CA LYS A 373 -4.07 -16.98 14.36
C LYS A 373 -4.83 -16.29 13.22
N GLY A 374 -5.91 -16.91 12.71
CA GLY A 374 -6.65 -16.38 11.57
C GLY A 374 -5.84 -16.38 10.28
N VAL A 375 -4.90 -17.31 10.13
CA VAL A 375 -4.13 -17.53 8.89
C VAL A 375 -4.85 -18.58 8.04
N HIS A 376 -5.00 -18.31 6.75
CA HIS A 376 -5.69 -19.20 5.81
C HIS A 376 -4.74 -20.23 5.22
N ALA A 377 -5.29 -21.36 4.76
CA ALA A 377 -4.54 -22.42 4.09
C ALA A 377 -5.13 -22.73 2.72
N LYS A 378 -4.26 -22.94 1.73
CA LYS A 378 -4.62 -23.50 0.43
C LYS A 378 -3.97 -24.88 0.29
N LEU A 379 -4.80 -25.92 0.17
CA LEU A 379 -4.34 -27.30 -0.04
C LEU A 379 -4.02 -27.50 -1.53
N LEU A 380 -2.74 -27.70 -1.86
CA LEU A 380 -2.26 -27.75 -3.24
C LEU A 380 -1.76 -29.14 -3.60
N TYR A 381 -1.98 -29.55 -4.85
CA TYR A 381 -1.53 -30.85 -5.34
C TYR A 381 -1.15 -30.82 -6.84
N SER A 382 -0.74 -31.96 -7.40
CA SER A 382 -0.35 -32.09 -8.82
C SER A 382 -1.56 -32.08 -9.78
N ARG A 383 -2.77 -32.37 -9.27
CA ARG A 383 -4.05 -32.36 -9.99
C ARG A 383 -5.17 -31.81 -9.09
N MET A 384 -6.35 -31.56 -9.66
CA MET A 384 -7.56 -31.23 -8.88
C MET A 384 -8.23 -32.50 -8.31
N GLY A 385 -9.36 -32.29 -7.62
CA GLY A 385 -10.17 -33.35 -7.03
C GLY A 385 -9.82 -33.54 -5.56
N GLU A 386 -9.64 -34.80 -5.16
CA GLU A 386 -9.37 -35.18 -3.78
C GLU A 386 -8.13 -36.10 -3.69
N VAL A 387 -7.52 -36.12 -2.51
CA VAL A 387 -6.57 -37.14 -2.02
C VAL A 387 -7.04 -37.65 -0.66
N THR A 388 -6.54 -38.80 -0.22
CA THR A 388 -6.93 -39.41 1.06
C THR A 388 -5.72 -39.47 1.98
N ALA A 389 -5.83 -38.91 3.18
CA ALA A 389 -4.77 -38.97 4.19
C ALA A 389 -4.60 -40.40 4.74
N ASP A 390 -3.51 -40.63 5.49
CA ASP A 390 -3.18 -41.92 6.12
C ASP A 390 -4.26 -42.45 7.10
N ASP A 391 -5.12 -41.58 7.62
CA ASP A 391 -6.25 -41.93 8.48
C ASP A 391 -7.61 -42.07 7.75
N GLY A 392 -7.61 -41.97 6.42
CA GLY A 392 -8.81 -42.03 5.60
C GLY A 392 -9.54 -40.70 5.40
N THR A 393 -9.01 -39.58 5.93
CA THR A 393 -9.58 -38.24 5.70
C THR A 393 -9.48 -37.86 4.23
N VAL A 394 -10.61 -37.52 3.61
CA VAL A 394 -10.65 -37.01 2.23
C VAL A 394 -10.35 -35.51 2.22
N LEU A 395 -9.34 -35.11 1.46
CA LEU A 395 -8.85 -33.73 1.39
C LEU A 395 -9.19 -33.11 0.02
N PRO A 396 -10.10 -32.13 -0.04
CA PRO A 396 -10.39 -31.42 -1.28
C PRO A 396 -9.24 -30.48 -1.65
N ILE A 397 -8.82 -30.55 -2.90
CA ILE A 397 -7.70 -29.76 -3.43
C ILE A 397 -8.21 -28.40 -3.89
N ALA A 398 -7.61 -27.34 -3.37
CA ALA A 398 -7.98 -25.96 -3.70
C ALA A 398 -7.46 -25.54 -5.08
N ALA A 399 -6.23 -25.93 -5.42
CA ALA A 399 -5.61 -25.64 -6.71
C ALA A 399 -4.42 -26.58 -6.98
N THR A 400 -3.95 -26.60 -8.21
CA THR A 400 -2.67 -27.24 -8.53
C THR A 400 -1.49 -26.35 -8.16
N PHE A 401 -0.28 -26.93 -8.05
CA PHE A 401 0.96 -26.16 -7.81
C PHE A 401 1.14 -25.00 -8.81
N ALA A 402 0.91 -25.27 -10.10
CA ALA A 402 1.00 -24.25 -11.15
C ALA A 402 -0.21 -23.28 -11.16
N GLY A 403 -1.38 -23.71 -10.69
CA GLY A 403 -2.61 -22.93 -10.68
C GLY A 403 -2.67 -21.88 -9.57
N ALA A 404 -2.03 -22.13 -8.44
CA ALA A 404 -1.87 -21.18 -7.35
C ALA A 404 -0.39 -21.11 -6.94
N PRO A 405 0.48 -20.46 -7.73
CA PRO A 405 1.92 -20.47 -7.50
C PRO A 405 2.30 -19.78 -6.19
N SER A 406 3.57 -19.97 -5.78
CA SER A 406 4.06 -19.48 -4.49
C SER A 406 3.90 -17.97 -4.32
N LEU A 407 3.88 -17.22 -5.42
CA LEU A 407 3.59 -15.77 -5.48
C LEU A 407 2.31 -15.38 -4.73
N THR A 408 1.31 -16.26 -4.69
CA THR A 408 -0.04 -15.98 -4.16
C THR A 408 -0.21 -16.22 -2.67
N VAL A 409 0.85 -16.67 -1.98
CA VAL A 409 0.84 -17.02 -0.55
C VAL A 409 2.00 -16.36 0.19
N ASP A 410 1.91 -16.34 1.51
CA ASP A 410 2.88 -15.68 2.40
C ASP A 410 3.94 -16.65 2.95
N ALA A 411 3.63 -17.96 3.00
CA ALA A 411 4.55 -19.02 3.38
C ALA A 411 4.17 -20.36 2.73
N VAL A 412 5.07 -21.34 2.84
CA VAL A 412 4.85 -22.70 2.32
C VAL A 412 5.12 -23.74 3.40
N ILE A 413 4.22 -24.71 3.53
CA ILE A 413 4.37 -25.87 4.43
C ILE A 413 4.29 -27.14 3.60
N VAL A 414 5.16 -28.10 3.89
CA VAL A 414 5.11 -29.45 3.31
C VAL A 414 5.00 -30.46 4.46
N PRO A 415 3.80 -31.02 4.73
CA PRO A 415 3.62 -32.09 5.70
C PRO A 415 4.27 -33.38 5.20
N CYS A 416 4.51 -34.33 6.12
CA CYS A 416 5.00 -35.66 5.76
C CYS A 416 3.88 -36.51 5.11
N GLY A 417 4.21 -37.74 4.74
CA GLY A 417 3.32 -38.69 4.05
C GLY A 417 4.12 -39.47 3.01
N ASN A 418 3.50 -39.83 1.90
CA ASN A 418 4.19 -40.39 0.74
C ASN A 418 4.94 -39.29 -0.05
N ILE A 419 6.04 -38.76 0.49
CA ILE A 419 6.81 -37.69 -0.16
C ILE A 419 7.37 -38.08 -1.54
N ALA A 420 7.57 -39.38 -1.80
CA ALA A 420 8.04 -39.86 -3.10
C ALA A 420 7.09 -39.49 -4.25
N ASP A 421 5.80 -39.30 -3.97
CA ASP A 421 4.79 -38.83 -4.92
C ASP A 421 5.11 -37.45 -5.52
N ILE A 422 5.70 -36.55 -4.71
CA ILE A 422 5.97 -35.16 -5.11
C ILE A 422 7.46 -34.79 -5.13
N ALA A 423 8.35 -35.66 -4.65
CA ALA A 423 9.78 -35.40 -4.54
C ALA A 423 10.44 -35.05 -5.88
N ASP A 424 10.04 -35.75 -6.95
CA ASP A 424 10.55 -35.53 -8.31
C ASP A 424 9.61 -34.67 -9.19
N ASN A 425 8.55 -34.12 -8.59
CA ASN A 425 7.63 -33.25 -9.31
C ASN A 425 8.27 -31.87 -9.54
N GLY A 426 8.41 -31.47 -10.81
CA GLY A 426 9.05 -30.22 -11.19
C GLY A 426 8.35 -28.97 -10.61
N ASP A 427 7.02 -28.94 -10.61
CA ASP A 427 6.27 -27.79 -10.10
C ASP A 427 6.36 -27.69 -8.58
N ALA A 428 6.31 -28.81 -7.85
CA ALA A 428 6.47 -28.81 -6.39
C ALA A 428 7.85 -28.32 -5.97
N ASN A 429 8.90 -28.78 -6.66
CA ASN A 429 10.27 -28.31 -6.45
C ASN A 429 10.42 -26.82 -6.77
N TYR A 430 9.91 -26.37 -7.93
CA TYR A 430 9.94 -24.96 -8.30
C TYR A 430 9.16 -24.08 -7.33
N TYR A 431 8.05 -24.57 -6.78
CA TYR A 431 7.26 -23.86 -5.78
C TYR A 431 8.11 -23.44 -4.58
N LEU A 432 8.94 -24.36 -4.08
CA LEU A 432 9.85 -24.11 -2.97
C LEU A 432 11.02 -23.20 -3.37
N MET A 433 11.56 -23.37 -4.58
CA MET A 433 12.62 -22.50 -5.09
C MET A 433 12.15 -21.05 -5.26
N GLU A 434 10.94 -20.86 -5.79
CA GLU A 434 10.34 -19.54 -5.97
C GLU A 434 10.05 -18.89 -4.62
N ALA A 435 9.40 -19.61 -3.69
CA ALA A 435 9.15 -19.13 -2.33
C ALA A 435 10.45 -18.76 -1.60
N TYR A 436 11.50 -19.58 -1.78
CA TYR A 436 12.81 -19.35 -1.18
C TYR A 436 13.46 -18.08 -1.73
N LYS A 437 13.47 -17.92 -3.07
CA LYS A 437 13.99 -16.71 -3.75
C LYS A 437 13.23 -15.46 -3.32
N HIS A 438 11.93 -15.57 -3.09
CA HIS A 438 11.08 -14.48 -2.62
C HIS A 438 11.06 -14.32 -1.10
N LEU A 439 12.03 -14.92 -0.40
CA LEU A 439 12.29 -14.70 1.02
C LEU A 439 11.14 -15.16 1.93
N LYS A 440 10.28 -16.08 1.48
CA LYS A 440 9.15 -16.54 2.29
C LYS A 440 9.60 -17.56 3.33
N PRO A 441 8.97 -17.61 4.53
CA PRO A 441 9.11 -18.75 5.42
C PRO A 441 8.73 -20.06 4.70
N ILE A 442 9.52 -21.11 4.92
CA ILE A 442 9.24 -22.47 4.43
C ILE A 442 9.32 -23.42 5.62
N ALA A 443 8.37 -24.34 5.76
CA ALA A 443 8.33 -25.31 6.84
C ALA A 443 8.21 -26.74 6.30
N LEU A 444 9.11 -27.63 6.73
CA LEU A 444 9.26 -28.99 6.22
C LEU A 444 9.17 -30.02 7.35
N ALA A 445 8.12 -30.86 7.36
CA ALA A 445 7.93 -31.89 8.37
C ALA A 445 8.37 -33.28 7.86
N GLY A 446 9.09 -34.03 8.70
CA GLY A 446 9.46 -35.42 8.44
C GLY A 446 10.29 -35.57 7.16
N ASP A 447 9.84 -36.44 6.25
CA ASP A 447 10.52 -36.72 4.99
C ASP A 447 10.54 -35.52 4.02
N ALA A 448 9.67 -34.53 4.21
CA ALA A 448 9.68 -33.31 3.41
C ALA A 448 10.99 -32.52 3.54
N ARG A 449 11.77 -32.74 4.60
CA ARG A 449 13.11 -32.15 4.77
C ARG A 449 14.07 -32.50 3.63
N LYS A 450 13.79 -33.56 2.85
CA LYS A 450 14.53 -33.89 1.62
C LYS A 450 14.48 -32.76 0.59
N PHE A 451 13.44 -31.92 0.59
CA PHE A 451 13.34 -30.74 -0.28
C PHE A 451 14.39 -29.64 0.02
N LYS A 452 15.12 -29.71 1.15
CA LYS A 452 16.25 -28.80 1.41
C LYS A 452 17.31 -28.84 0.31
N ALA A 453 17.49 -30.01 -0.32
CA ALA A 453 18.41 -30.17 -1.46
C ALA A 453 18.05 -29.24 -2.63
N THR A 454 16.75 -29.12 -2.94
CA THR A 454 16.23 -28.29 -4.04
C THR A 454 16.54 -26.81 -3.85
N ILE A 455 16.45 -26.32 -2.60
CA ILE A 455 16.75 -24.93 -2.23
C ILE A 455 18.20 -24.72 -1.77
N LYS A 456 19.06 -25.73 -1.94
CA LYS A 456 20.50 -25.71 -1.58
C LYS A 456 20.77 -25.34 -0.12
N VAL A 457 19.88 -25.77 0.78
CA VAL A 457 20.03 -25.63 2.22
C VAL A 457 20.74 -26.86 2.75
N ALA A 458 21.72 -26.66 3.63
CA ALA A 458 22.52 -27.74 4.20
C ALA A 458 21.75 -28.50 5.29
N ASP A 459 22.23 -29.67 5.67
CA ASP A 459 21.50 -30.58 6.59
C ASP A 459 21.23 -29.96 7.96
N GLN A 460 22.11 -29.08 8.44
CA GLN A 460 21.96 -28.34 9.70
C GLN A 460 20.88 -27.24 9.67
N GLY A 461 20.26 -27.00 8.51
CA GLY A 461 19.22 -25.99 8.33
C GLY A 461 19.76 -24.56 8.24
N GLU A 462 18.83 -23.59 8.21
CA GLU A 462 19.11 -22.16 8.25
C GLU A 462 17.89 -21.37 8.72
N GLU A 463 18.10 -20.14 9.20
CA GLU A 463 17.01 -19.25 9.58
C GLU A 463 15.99 -19.06 8.44
N GLY A 464 14.71 -19.15 8.80
CA GLY A 464 13.60 -19.05 7.86
C GLY A 464 13.18 -20.36 7.20
N ILE A 465 13.88 -21.46 7.48
CA ILE A 465 13.49 -22.84 7.12
C ILE A 465 13.19 -23.59 8.41
N VAL A 466 11.91 -23.78 8.70
CA VAL A 466 11.47 -24.53 9.89
C VAL A 466 11.47 -26.01 9.55
N GLU A 467 12.11 -26.83 10.38
CA GLU A 467 12.17 -28.27 10.14
C GLU A 467 12.07 -29.08 11.44
N ALA A 468 11.31 -30.17 11.39
CA ALA A 468 11.13 -31.09 12.51
C ALA A 468 10.74 -32.49 12.00
N ASP A 469 10.75 -33.50 12.88
CA ASP A 469 10.32 -34.87 12.54
C ASP A 469 8.80 -34.98 12.29
N SER A 470 8.01 -34.07 12.88
CA SER A 470 6.57 -33.93 12.69
C SER A 470 6.17 -32.48 12.87
N ALA A 471 5.04 -32.07 12.29
CA ALA A 471 4.48 -30.75 12.57
C ALA A 471 3.76 -30.78 13.93
N ASP A 472 4.24 -29.97 14.87
CA ASP A 472 3.66 -29.82 16.21
C ASP A 472 3.53 -28.34 16.61
N GLY A 473 3.27 -28.07 17.90
CA GLY A 473 3.15 -26.71 18.41
C GLY A 473 4.42 -25.88 18.21
N SER A 474 5.60 -26.43 18.51
CA SER A 474 6.87 -25.70 18.38
C SER A 474 7.17 -25.38 16.93
N PHE A 475 6.94 -26.34 16.02
CA PHE A 475 7.09 -26.16 14.59
C PHE A 475 6.20 -25.02 14.06
N MET A 476 4.93 -24.99 14.48
CA MET A 476 4.00 -23.96 14.03
C MET A 476 4.24 -22.60 14.67
N ASP A 477 4.65 -22.54 15.93
CA ASP A 477 4.98 -21.28 16.62
C ASP A 477 6.20 -20.60 15.99
N GLU A 478 7.22 -21.38 15.60
CA GLU A 478 8.37 -20.86 14.86
C GLU A 478 7.94 -20.29 13.50
N LEU A 479 7.16 -21.05 12.72
CA LEU A 479 6.66 -20.58 11.43
C LEU A 479 5.84 -19.29 11.55
N LEU A 480 4.91 -19.23 12.50
CA LEU A 480 4.04 -18.06 12.71
C LEU A 480 4.84 -16.83 13.15
N THR A 481 5.92 -17.03 13.93
CA THR A 481 6.86 -15.96 14.29
C THR A 481 7.57 -15.42 13.05
N LEU A 482 8.03 -16.30 12.17
CA LEU A 482 8.66 -15.93 10.89
C LEU A 482 7.68 -15.21 9.95
N MET A 483 6.42 -15.65 9.90
CA MET A 483 5.37 -14.98 9.13
C MET A 483 5.05 -13.57 9.65
N ALA A 484 5.11 -13.35 10.97
CA ALA A 484 4.94 -12.05 11.59
C ALA A 484 6.06 -11.06 11.19
N ALA A 485 7.28 -11.57 10.94
CA ALA A 485 8.39 -10.79 10.37
C ALA A 485 8.28 -10.57 8.84
N HIS A 486 7.18 -11.04 8.22
CA HIS A 486 6.85 -10.96 6.80
C HIS A 486 7.77 -11.75 5.85
N ARG A 487 9.08 -11.51 5.86
CA ARG A 487 10.08 -12.14 4.98
C ARG A 487 11.41 -12.37 5.68
N MET A 488 12.20 -13.28 5.13
CA MET A 488 13.51 -13.70 5.61
C MET A 488 14.60 -12.84 4.99
N TRP A 489 14.74 -11.59 5.44
CA TRP A 489 15.71 -10.64 4.87
C TRP A 489 17.16 -11.13 4.96
N SER A 490 17.50 -11.92 5.98
CA SER A 490 18.82 -12.56 6.14
C SER A 490 19.17 -13.55 5.02
N ARG A 491 18.18 -13.99 4.23
CA ARG A 491 18.35 -14.92 3.10
C ARG A 491 18.82 -14.24 1.81
N ILE A 492 18.72 -12.92 1.68
CA ILE A 492 19.08 -12.17 0.46
C ILE A 492 20.45 -12.57 -0.12
N PRO A 493 21.55 -12.74 0.65
CA PRO A 493 22.83 -13.15 0.08
C PRO A 493 22.86 -14.56 -0.54
N LYS A 494 21.83 -15.38 -0.30
CA LYS A 494 21.74 -16.77 -0.75
C LYS A 494 20.93 -16.96 -2.03
N ILE A 495 20.10 -15.99 -2.41
CA ILE A 495 19.14 -16.16 -3.52
C ILE A 495 19.80 -16.00 -4.90
N ASP A 496 20.89 -15.24 -5.01
CA ASP A 496 21.57 -14.97 -6.30
C ASP A 496 22.12 -16.24 -6.98
N LYS A 497 22.31 -17.34 -6.22
CA LYS A 497 22.76 -18.67 -6.72
C LYS A 497 21.62 -19.67 -6.95
N ILE A 498 20.37 -19.28 -6.69
CA ILE A 498 19.18 -20.12 -6.86
C ILE A 498 18.60 -19.85 -8.26
N PRO A 499 18.54 -20.87 -9.15
CA PRO A 499 18.05 -20.68 -10.51
C PRO A 499 16.51 -20.75 -10.53
N ALA A 500 15.84 -19.69 -10.06
CA ALA A 500 14.38 -19.65 -9.91
C ALA A 500 13.75 -18.36 -10.43
#